data_AF-W4B8A4-F1
#
_entry.id   AF-W4B8A4-F1
#
_cell.length_a   1.000
_cell.length_b   1.000
_cell.length_c   1.000
_cell.angle_alpha   90.00
_cell.angle_beta   90.00
_cell.angle_gamma   90.00
#
_symmetry.space_group_name_H-M   'P 1'
#
loop_
_entity.id
_entity.type
_entity.pdbx_description
1 polymer ?
#
loop_
_entity_poly.entity_id
_entity_poly.type
_entity_poly.pdbx_seq_one_letter_code
_entity_poly.pdbx_strand_id
1 'polypeptide(L)'
;MLEFLQSIWNWEIAPIPICTALLLYFVPIYWRKYRSDVYTPLYFSVYPLAKLNVPLSRYLGQSFIDDYIDDSYAEREKKIIKIKSVFSSILYVVIVPFMLSFVWSFILTREQFHLSTIAVLVSVIVRFSQSIINFSRYTMVSRRGLLSFFYACVTFVFFYILLRAHYWIVPLIESKSYWKIVNTIGDFIINDVIISIVIVGIFIPIIISLAFDKKARQTNLENFRSWQETEEYTETEEYTNVDSG
;
A
#
# COMPACT_ATOMS: atom_id res chain seq x y z
N MET A 1 2.60 -5.53 -40.49
CA MET A 1 2.56 -4.31 -39.63
C MET A 1 1.32 -3.47 -39.91
N LEU A 2 1.00 -3.19 -41.18
CA LEU A 2 -0.22 -2.47 -41.59
C LEU A 2 -1.53 -3.22 -41.28
N GLU A 3 -1.56 -4.55 -41.47
CA GLU A 3 -2.72 -5.38 -41.12
C GLU A 3 -2.96 -5.49 -39.60
N PHE A 4 -1.88 -5.50 -38.81
CA PHE A 4 -1.96 -5.44 -37.35
C PHE A 4 -2.51 -4.09 -36.88
N LEU A 5 -2.06 -2.99 -37.50
CA LEU A 5 -2.60 -1.66 -37.25
C LEU A 5 -4.08 -1.56 -37.67
N GLN A 6 -4.47 -2.12 -38.81
CA GLN A 6 -5.88 -2.18 -39.24
C GLN A 6 -6.74 -3.06 -38.33
N SER A 7 -6.22 -4.19 -37.84
CA SER A 7 -6.91 -5.05 -36.86
C SER A 7 -7.11 -4.34 -35.52
N ILE A 8 -6.15 -3.53 -35.09
CA ILE A 8 -6.27 -2.67 -33.90
C ILE A 8 -7.28 -1.53 -34.16
N TRP A 9 -7.33 -1.03 -35.40
CA TRP A 9 -8.24 0.06 -35.79
C TRP A 9 -9.70 -0.39 -35.96
N ASN A 10 -9.91 -1.66 -36.35
CA ASN A 10 -11.22 -2.28 -36.52
C ASN A 10 -11.75 -2.94 -35.24
N TRP A 11 -11.01 -2.88 -34.14
CA TRP A 11 -11.52 -3.29 -32.83
C TRP A 11 -12.59 -2.28 -32.39
N GLU A 12 -13.78 -2.77 -32.02
CA GLU A 12 -14.86 -1.95 -31.42
C GLU A 12 -14.38 -1.15 -30.20
N ILE A 13 -13.29 -1.58 -29.60
CA ILE A 13 -12.66 -0.97 -28.44
C ILE A 13 -11.45 -0.17 -28.91
N ALA A 14 -11.63 1.16 -29.04
CA ALA A 14 -10.53 2.07 -29.32
C ALA A 14 -9.41 1.91 -28.24
N PRO A 15 -8.18 1.54 -28.63
CA PRO A 15 -7.10 1.25 -27.67
C PRO A 15 -6.53 2.52 -27.03
N ILE A 16 -6.59 3.65 -27.73
CA ILE A 16 -5.99 4.92 -27.30
C ILE A 16 -6.59 5.43 -25.97
N PRO A 17 -7.93 5.50 -25.80
CA PRO A 17 -8.55 5.81 -24.51
C PRO A 17 -8.06 4.92 -23.37
N ILE A 18 -8.02 3.60 -23.59
CA ILE A 18 -7.56 2.62 -22.58
C ILE A 18 -6.09 2.87 -22.22
N CYS A 19 -5.21 2.98 -23.21
CA CYS A 19 -3.79 3.26 -22.96
C CYS A 19 -3.61 4.55 -22.17
N THR A 20 -4.35 5.61 -22.52
CA THR A 20 -4.30 6.89 -21.82
C THR A 20 -4.77 6.75 -20.37
N ALA A 21 -5.89 6.06 -20.15
CA ALA A 21 -6.43 5.78 -18.83
C ALA A 21 -5.44 4.98 -17.95
N LEU A 22 -4.81 3.95 -18.51
CA LEU A 22 -3.79 3.16 -17.83
C LEU A 22 -2.53 3.99 -17.53
N LEU A 23 -2.10 4.87 -18.45
CA LEU A 23 -0.97 5.76 -18.23
C LEU A 23 -1.24 6.73 -17.06
N LEU A 24 -2.45 7.29 -16.95
CA LEU A 24 -2.84 8.15 -15.82
C LEU A 24 -2.71 7.43 -14.46
N TYR A 25 -2.96 6.13 -14.42
CA TYR A 25 -2.74 5.32 -13.22
C TYR A 25 -1.25 4.97 -13.01
N PHE A 26 -0.59 4.47 -14.04
CA PHE A 26 0.75 3.88 -13.91
C PHE A 26 1.88 4.91 -13.86
N VAL A 27 1.81 5.99 -14.63
CA VAL A 27 2.88 7.00 -14.72
C VAL A 27 3.18 7.62 -13.36
N PRO A 28 2.21 8.09 -12.56
CA PRO A 28 2.50 8.61 -11.22
C PRO A 28 3.17 7.59 -10.30
N ILE A 29 2.79 6.32 -10.42
CA ILE A 29 3.35 5.24 -9.59
C ILE A 29 4.81 4.96 -9.98
N TYR A 30 5.11 4.86 -11.28
CA TYR A 30 6.47 4.61 -11.75
C TYR A 30 7.39 5.82 -11.57
N TRP A 31 6.88 7.03 -11.80
CA TRP A 31 7.59 8.28 -11.54
C TRP A 31 8.06 8.35 -10.08
N ARG A 32 7.18 7.98 -9.15
CA ARG A 32 7.52 7.91 -7.73
C ARG A 32 8.62 6.90 -7.43
N LYS A 33 8.59 5.72 -8.06
CA LYS A 33 9.62 4.68 -7.87
C LYS A 33 11.01 5.23 -8.27
N TYR A 34 11.07 6.08 -9.28
CA TYR A 34 12.31 6.66 -9.79
C TYR A 34 12.84 7.84 -8.95
N ARG A 35 11.96 8.67 -8.37
CA ARG A 35 12.30 9.93 -7.67
C ARG A 35 12.41 9.79 -6.14
N SER A 36 12.86 8.65 -5.60
CA SER A 36 12.79 8.31 -4.17
C SER A 36 13.36 9.33 -3.17
N ASP A 37 14.10 10.35 -3.61
CA ASP A 37 14.69 11.42 -2.77
C ASP A 37 13.85 12.70 -2.67
N VAL A 38 12.89 12.92 -3.56
CA VAL A 38 12.01 14.11 -3.51
C VAL A 38 10.70 13.67 -2.89
N TYR A 39 10.34 14.25 -1.74
CA TYR A 39 9.09 14.05 -0.99
C TYR A 39 7.89 13.90 -1.93
N THR A 40 7.64 12.65 -2.36
CA THR A 40 6.51 12.34 -3.23
C THR A 40 5.35 12.07 -2.28
N PRO A 41 4.23 12.80 -2.40
CA PRO A 41 3.10 12.64 -1.50
C PRO A 41 2.78 11.16 -1.34
N LEU A 42 2.64 10.70 -0.09
CA LEU A 42 2.63 9.27 0.24
C LEU A 42 1.51 8.47 -0.46
N TYR A 43 0.58 9.15 -1.12
CA TYR A 43 -0.70 8.70 -1.64
C TYR A 43 -0.62 7.86 -2.92
N PHE A 44 0.53 7.87 -3.61
CA PHE A 44 0.75 7.11 -4.86
C PHE A 44 1.62 5.85 -4.70
N SER A 45 1.82 5.37 -3.45
CA SER A 45 2.52 4.09 -3.23
C SER A 45 1.47 3.04 -3.20
N VAL A 46 1.73 1.92 -3.87
CA VAL A 46 1.03 0.66 -3.65
C VAL A 46 1.28 0.25 -2.19
N TYR A 47 0.44 0.82 -1.33
CA TYR A 47 0.28 0.72 0.12
C TYR A 47 1.50 0.96 1.06
N PRO A 48 1.31 1.68 2.20
CA PRO A 48 2.38 2.06 3.12
C PRO A 48 3.15 0.91 3.78
N LEU A 49 2.61 -0.31 3.85
CA LEU A 49 3.23 -1.42 4.58
C LEU A 49 4.59 -1.85 3.99
N ALA A 50 4.78 -1.80 2.68
CA ALA A 50 6.08 -2.09 2.07
C ALA A 50 7.19 -1.13 2.55
N LYS A 51 6.83 0.14 2.82
CA LYS A 51 7.73 1.13 3.42
C LYS A 51 7.85 0.98 4.94
N LEU A 52 6.90 0.28 5.57
CA LEU A 52 6.97 -0.08 6.98
C LEU A 52 7.88 -1.28 7.22
N ASN A 53 8.27 -2.05 6.21
CA ASN A 53 9.16 -3.21 6.39
C ASN A 53 10.44 -2.86 7.15
N VAL A 54 11.12 -1.77 6.78
CA VAL A 54 12.38 -1.35 7.42
C VAL A 54 12.15 -0.74 8.81
N PRO A 55 11.20 0.20 9.01
CA PRO A 55 10.87 0.68 10.35
C PRO A 55 10.33 -0.42 11.28
N LEU A 56 9.57 -1.38 10.75
CA LEU A 56 9.03 -2.51 11.50
C LEU A 56 10.12 -3.51 11.85
N SER A 57 11.03 -3.82 10.92
CA SER A 57 12.18 -4.69 11.23
C SER A 57 13.10 -4.05 12.27
N ARG A 58 13.35 -2.73 12.17
CA ARG A 58 14.06 -1.96 13.21
C ARG A 58 13.33 -1.99 14.55
N TYR A 59 12.01 -1.74 14.57
CA TYR A 59 11.22 -1.81 15.80
C TYR A 59 11.27 -3.21 16.44
N LEU A 60 11.19 -4.25 15.63
CA LEU A 60 11.19 -5.64 16.10
C LEU A 60 12.59 -6.17 16.42
N GLY A 61 13.67 -5.43 16.18
CA GLY A 61 15.05 -5.91 16.32
C GLY A 61 15.42 -7.00 15.30
N GLN A 62 14.75 -7.03 14.15
CA GLN A 62 14.97 -7.99 13.05
C GLN A 62 15.82 -7.40 11.92
N SER A 63 16.42 -6.23 12.17
CA SER A 63 17.30 -5.52 11.23
C SER A 63 18.71 -6.10 11.31
N PHE A 64 19.31 -6.44 10.16
CA PHE A 64 20.74 -6.81 10.01
C PHE A 64 21.72 -5.65 10.32
N ILE A 65 21.25 -4.55 10.92
CA ILE A 65 22.02 -3.33 11.20
C ILE A 65 21.86 -3.06 12.69
N ASP A 66 22.98 -3.06 13.39
CA ASP A 66 23.23 -3.44 14.79
C ASP A 66 22.70 -2.56 15.94
N ASP A 67 21.77 -1.64 15.74
CA ASP A 67 21.34 -0.77 16.85
C ASP A 67 19.89 -1.05 17.27
N TYR A 68 19.74 -1.76 18.40
CA TYR A 68 18.48 -1.80 19.14
C TYR A 68 18.16 -0.38 19.62
N ILE A 69 17.13 0.22 19.04
CA ILE A 69 16.74 1.59 19.34
C ILE A 69 16.04 1.66 20.70
N ASP A 70 16.32 2.71 21.48
CA ASP A 70 15.68 2.99 22.77
C ASP A 70 14.15 2.96 22.69
N ASP A 71 13.52 2.43 23.74
CA ASP A 71 12.07 2.21 23.86
C ASP A 71 11.27 3.50 23.71
N SER A 72 11.79 4.61 24.25
CA SER A 72 11.14 5.92 24.18
C SER A 72 11.07 6.45 22.74
N TYR A 73 12.13 6.23 21.96
CA TYR A 73 12.22 6.62 20.56
C TYR A 73 11.39 5.69 19.67
N ALA A 74 11.43 4.38 19.94
CA ALA A 74 10.69 3.37 19.19
C ALA A 74 9.16 3.58 19.26
N GLU A 75 8.62 3.90 20.44
CA GLU A 75 7.18 4.18 20.60
C GLU A 75 6.78 5.52 19.96
N ARG A 76 7.66 6.54 19.97
CA ARG A 76 7.43 7.80 19.25
C ARG A 76 7.37 7.60 17.74
N GLU A 77 8.34 6.87 17.18
CA GLU A 77 8.36 6.52 15.76
C GLU A 77 7.13 5.72 15.35
N LYS A 78 6.73 4.73 16.15
CA LYS A 78 5.49 3.95 15.94
C LYS A 78 4.25 4.84 15.83
N LYS A 79 4.11 5.87 16.68
CA LYS A 79 2.99 6.82 16.62
C LYS A 79 3.01 7.65 15.33
N ILE A 80 4.17 8.18 14.95
CA ILE A 80 4.35 8.96 13.71
C ILE A 80 4.02 8.11 12.48
N ILE A 81 4.57 6.89 12.44
CA ILE A 81 4.32 5.88 11.43
C ILE A 81 2.82 5.57 11.30
N LYS A 82 2.13 5.38 12.41
CA LYS A 82 0.70 5.07 12.44
C LYS A 82 -0.11 6.20 11.80
N ILE A 83 0.13 7.45 12.19
CA ILE A 83 -0.58 8.62 11.64
C ILE A 83 -0.31 8.77 10.15
N LYS A 84 0.97 8.72 9.73
CA LYS A 84 1.35 8.79 8.32
C LYS A 84 0.68 7.68 7.52
N SER A 85 0.65 6.46 8.04
CA SER A 85 0.07 5.30 7.36
C SER A 85 -1.45 5.42 7.20
N VAL A 86 -2.16 5.91 8.22
CA VAL A 86 -3.61 6.15 8.14
C VAL A 86 -3.91 7.18 7.04
N PHE A 87 -3.27 8.35 7.09
CA PHE A 87 -3.52 9.42 6.12
C PHE A 87 -3.21 8.97 4.69
N SER A 88 -2.09 8.27 4.53
CA SER A 88 -1.64 7.78 3.23
C SER A 88 -2.56 6.75 2.63
N SER A 89 -3.11 5.90 3.50
CA SER A 89 -4.04 4.86 3.09
C SER A 89 -5.40 5.43 2.72
N ILE A 90 -5.91 6.43 3.45
CA ILE A 90 -7.15 7.12 3.06
C ILE A 90 -6.98 7.71 1.67
N LEU A 91 -5.87 8.39 1.42
CA LEU A 91 -5.63 9.00 0.12
C LEU A 91 -5.49 7.97 -1.00
N TYR A 92 -4.80 6.86 -0.75
CA TYR A 92 -4.67 5.78 -1.72
C TYR A 92 -5.98 5.03 -1.97
N VAL A 93 -6.76 4.72 -0.94
CA VAL A 93 -7.96 3.88 -1.03
C VAL A 93 -9.19 4.68 -1.46
N VAL A 94 -9.23 5.97 -1.17
CA VAL A 94 -10.39 6.82 -1.41
C VAL A 94 -10.12 7.80 -2.54
N ILE A 95 -9.12 8.67 -2.36
CA ILE A 95 -8.94 9.81 -3.26
C ILE A 95 -8.44 9.36 -4.63
N VAL A 96 -7.45 8.46 -4.67
CA VAL A 96 -6.91 7.95 -5.95
C VAL A 96 -7.99 7.26 -6.79
N PRO A 97 -8.75 6.24 -6.31
CA PRO A 97 -9.76 5.60 -7.14
C PRO A 97 -10.93 6.53 -7.46
N PHE A 98 -11.29 7.47 -6.57
CA PHE A 98 -12.28 8.49 -6.90
C PHE A 98 -11.83 9.37 -8.07
N MET A 99 -10.62 9.93 -8.01
CA MET A 99 -10.07 10.77 -9.08
C MET A 99 -9.87 9.98 -10.38
N LEU A 100 -9.41 8.74 -10.27
CA LEU A 100 -9.24 7.86 -11.42
C LEU A 100 -10.58 7.58 -12.09
N SER A 101 -11.59 7.20 -11.29
CA SER A 101 -12.95 7.00 -11.79
C SER A 101 -13.50 8.27 -12.42
N PHE A 102 -13.29 9.42 -11.79
CA PHE A 102 -13.78 10.69 -12.32
C PHE A 102 -13.24 10.93 -13.72
N VAL A 103 -11.92 10.89 -13.90
CA VAL A 103 -11.29 11.12 -15.21
C VAL A 103 -11.66 10.03 -16.21
N TRP A 104 -11.67 8.76 -15.80
CA TRP A 104 -12.00 7.64 -16.68
C TRP A 104 -13.45 7.72 -17.18
N SER A 105 -14.40 8.16 -16.37
CA SER A 105 -15.80 8.31 -16.78
C SER A 105 -16.01 9.33 -17.90
N PHE A 106 -15.10 10.29 -18.10
CA PHE A 106 -15.16 11.24 -19.21
C PHE A 106 -14.52 10.73 -20.50
N ILE A 107 -13.57 9.78 -20.39
CA ILE A 107 -12.71 9.38 -21.51
C ILE A 107 -13.10 7.99 -22.05
N LEU A 108 -13.59 7.11 -21.18
CA LEU A 108 -13.83 5.71 -21.49
C LEU A 108 -15.31 5.41 -21.67
N THR A 109 -15.62 4.53 -22.62
CA THR A 109 -16.91 3.84 -22.64
C THR A 109 -17.02 2.87 -21.46
N ARG A 110 -18.25 2.40 -21.15
CA ARG A 110 -18.49 1.45 -20.06
C ARG A 110 -17.63 0.18 -20.17
N GLU A 111 -17.51 -0.37 -21.38
CA GLU A 111 -16.69 -1.56 -21.64
C GLU A 111 -15.20 -1.29 -21.45
N GLN A 112 -14.71 -0.17 -21.98
CA GLN A 112 -13.32 0.28 -21.82
C GLN A 112 -12.98 0.53 -20.35
N PHE A 113 -13.92 1.07 -19.57
CA PHE A 113 -13.77 1.27 -18.13
C PHE A 113 -13.59 -0.06 -17.40
N HIS A 114 -14.42 -1.06 -17.70
CA HIS A 114 -14.30 -2.39 -17.09
C HIS A 114 -12.98 -3.08 -17.46
N LEU A 115 -12.59 -3.03 -18.73
CA LEU A 115 -11.30 -3.58 -19.17
C LEU A 115 -10.11 -2.90 -18.47
N SER A 116 -10.12 -1.58 -18.41
CA SER A 116 -9.06 -0.81 -17.72
C SER A 116 -9.03 -1.11 -16.23
N THR A 117 -10.20 -1.28 -15.61
CA THR A 117 -10.35 -1.67 -14.20
C THR A 117 -9.76 -3.05 -13.93
N ILE A 118 -10.06 -4.04 -14.78
CA ILE A 118 -9.50 -5.39 -14.68
C ILE A 118 -7.98 -5.36 -14.86
N ALA A 119 -7.47 -4.61 -15.83
CA ALA A 119 -6.02 -4.48 -16.03
C ALA A 119 -5.32 -3.88 -14.79
N VAL A 120 -5.91 -2.85 -14.17
CA VAL A 120 -5.41 -2.30 -12.91
C VAL A 120 -5.51 -3.30 -11.76
N LEU A 121 -6.62 -4.05 -11.65
CA LEU A 121 -6.80 -5.09 -10.64
C LEU A 121 -5.72 -6.17 -10.74
N VAL A 122 -5.49 -6.72 -11.93
CA VAL A 122 -4.44 -7.71 -12.17
C VAL A 122 -3.07 -7.13 -11.78
N SER A 123 -2.77 -5.89 -12.20
CA SER A 123 -1.50 -5.27 -11.84
C SER A 123 -1.33 -5.05 -10.33
N VAL A 124 -2.39 -4.66 -9.62
CA VAL A 124 -2.37 -4.49 -8.16
C VAL A 124 -2.14 -5.83 -7.48
N ILE A 125 -2.84 -6.89 -7.89
CA ILE A 125 -2.67 -8.24 -7.36
C ILE A 125 -1.24 -8.73 -7.57
N VAL A 126 -0.67 -8.60 -8.77
CA VAL A 126 0.72 -9.01 -9.05
C VAL A 126 1.71 -8.29 -8.15
N ARG A 127 1.58 -6.96 -8.00
CA ARG A 127 2.45 -6.17 -7.12
C ARG A 127 2.28 -6.54 -5.66
N PHE A 128 1.06 -6.83 -5.24
CA PHE A 128 0.76 -7.29 -3.89
C PHE A 128 1.40 -8.66 -3.61
N SER A 129 1.26 -9.62 -4.51
CA SER A 129 1.94 -10.93 -4.41
C SER A 129 3.45 -10.77 -4.29
N GLN A 130 4.06 -9.92 -5.12
CA GLN A 130 5.48 -9.58 -5.02
C GLN A 130 5.83 -8.96 -3.65
N SER A 131 4.97 -8.09 -3.11
CA SER A 131 5.17 -7.48 -1.80
C SER A 131 5.14 -8.52 -0.67
N ILE A 132 4.19 -9.46 -0.68
CA ILE A 132 4.14 -10.55 0.32
C ILE A 132 5.38 -11.44 0.22
N ILE A 133 5.75 -11.85 -1.00
CA ILE A 133 6.92 -12.70 -1.24
C ILE A 133 8.19 -12.02 -0.72
N ASN A 134 8.33 -10.70 -0.92
CA ASN A 134 9.49 -9.97 -0.41
C ASN A 134 9.43 -9.70 1.11
N PHE A 135 8.23 -9.58 1.69
CA PHE A 135 8.03 -9.43 3.13
C PHE A 135 8.57 -10.61 3.94
N SER A 136 8.52 -11.81 3.34
CA SER A 136 9.17 -13.04 3.81
C SER A 136 10.61 -12.86 4.29
N ARG A 137 11.38 -11.96 3.66
CA ARG A 137 12.82 -11.84 3.92
C ARG A 137 13.13 -11.02 5.17
N TYR A 138 12.14 -10.28 5.70
CA TYR A 138 12.39 -9.25 6.72
C TYR A 138 11.58 -9.44 8.01
N THR A 139 10.62 -10.37 8.06
CA THR A 139 9.79 -10.63 9.26
C THR A 139 9.26 -12.08 9.32
N MET A 140 8.82 -12.51 10.52
CA MET A 140 8.29 -13.86 10.79
C MET A 140 7.10 -14.28 9.90
N VAL A 141 7.12 -15.55 9.47
CA VAL A 141 6.10 -16.20 8.61
C VAL A 141 4.67 -16.12 9.17
N SER A 142 4.51 -16.10 10.50
CA SER A 142 3.22 -16.12 11.21
C SER A 142 2.30 -14.93 10.90
N ARG A 143 2.82 -13.82 10.36
CA ARG A 143 2.04 -12.60 10.08
C ARG A 143 1.58 -12.45 8.63
N ARG A 144 1.93 -13.40 7.75
CA ARG A 144 1.57 -13.35 6.33
C ARG A 144 0.06 -13.42 6.08
N GLY A 145 -0.65 -14.25 6.83
CA GLY A 145 -2.11 -14.40 6.67
C GLY A 145 -2.86 -13.11 6.99
N LEU A 146 -2.53 -12.48 8.12
CA LEU A 146 -3.12 -11.22 8.54
C LEU A 146 -2.80 -10.07 7.57
N LEU A 147 -1.55 -9.99 7.11
CA LEU A 147 -1.14 -9.04 6.09
C LEU A 147 -1.96 -9.26 4.80
N SER A 148 -2.07 -10.52 4.36
CA SER A 148 -2.77 -10.86 3.13
C SER A 148 -4.25 -10.50 3.17
N PHE A 149 -4.93 -10.83 4.27
CA PHE A 149 -6.31 -10.46 4.53
C PHE A 149 -6.50 -8.94 4.46
N PHE A 150 -5.63 -8.20 5.14
CA PHE A 150 -5.71 -6.74 5.14
C PHE A 150 -5.56 -6.15 3.74
N TYR A 151 -4.57 -6.59 2.97
CA TYR A 151 -4.40 -6.14 1.59
C TYR A 151 -5.60 -6.51 0.70
N ALA A 152 -6.23 -7.67 0.92
CA ALA A 152 -7.47 -8.03 0.22
C ALA A 152 -8.60 -7.04 0.55
N CYS A 153 -8.80 -6.68 1.83
CA CYS A 153 -9.78 -5.67 2.23
C CYS A 153 -9.49 -4.31 1.59
N VAL A 154 -8.24 -3.85 1.64
CA VAL A 154 -7.81 -2.58 1.04
C VAL A 154 -8.05 -2.55 -0.46
N THR A 155 -7.68 -3.63 -1.15
CA THR A 155 -7.87 -3.77 -2.59
C THR A 155 -9.35 -3.74 -2.92
N PHE A 156 -10.17 -4.48 -2.15
CA PHE A 156 -11.61 -4.46 -2.28
C PHE A 156 -12.19 -3.04 -2.14
N VAL A 157 -11.83 -2.29 -1.09
CA VAL A 157 -12.35 -0.92 -0.89
C VAL A 157 -11.90 0.01 -2.03
N PHE A 158 -10.65 -0.11 -2.50
CA PHE A 158 -10.16 0.67 -3.64
C PHE A 158 -11.03 0.47 -4.88
N PHE A 159 -11.29 -0.79 -5.26
CA PHE A 159 -12.09 -1.09 -6.44
C PHE A 159 -13.59 -0.82 -6.23
N TYR A 160 -14.08 -0.98 -5.00
CA TYR A 160 -15.43 -0.58 -4.63
C TYR A 160 -15.64 0.91 -4.87
N ILE A 161 -14.75 1.78 -4.38
CA ILE A 161 -14.85 3.23 -4.60
C ILE A 161 -14.70 3.58 -6.08
N LEU A 162 -13.76 2.94 -6.79
CA LEU A 162 -13.56 3.15 -8.22
C LEU A 162 -14.85 2.86 -9.02
N LEU A 163 -15.48 1.71 -8.77
CA LEU A 163 -16.73 1.31 -9.44
C LEU A 163 -17.91 2.19 -9.03
N ARG A 164 -18.03 2.49 -7.73
CA ARG A 164 -19.14 3.26 -7.18
C ARG A 164 -19.13 4.70 -7.67
N ALA A 165 -17.94 5.32 -7.71
CA ALA A 165 -17.76 6.64 -8.29
C ALA A 165 -18.12 6.66 -9.79
N HIS A 166 -17.77 5.62 -10.54
CA HIS A 166 -18.08 5.55 -11.97
C HIS A 166 -19.59 5.52 -12.20
N TYR A 167 -20.29 4.61 -11.51
CA TYR A 167 -21.74 4.50 -11.63
C TYR A 167 -22.50 5.72 -11.13
N TRP A 168 -21.94 6.49 -10.21
CA TRP A 168 -22.49 7.77 -9.79
C TRP A 168 -22.28 8.88 -10.85
N ILE A 169 -21.11 8.94 -11.47
CA ILE A 169 -20.72 10.04 -12.38
C ILE A 169 -21.35 9.88 -13.77
N VAL A 170 -21.35 8.67 -14.33
CA VAL A 170 -21.83 8.39 -15.70
C VAL A 170 -23.21 8.99 -16.01
N PRO A 171 -24.28 8.76 -15.22
CA PRO A 171 -25.61 9.31 -15.53
C PRO A 171 -25.64 10.85 -15.50
N LEU A 172 -24.76 11.49 -14.73
CA LEU A 172 -24.64 12.94 -14.66
C LEU A 172 -23.92 13.52 -15.89
N ILE A 173 -22.93 12.80 -16.42
CA ILE A 173 -22.25 13.13 -17.69
C ILE A 173 -23.22 12.96 -18.86
N GLU A 174 -23.93 11.82 -18.93
CA GLU A 174 -24.87 11.51 -20.00
C GLU A 174 -26.02 12.54 -20.07
N SER A 175 -26.52 12.97 -18.91
CA SER A 175 -27.54 14.03 -18.80
C SER A 175 -26.98 15.45 -18.95
N LYS A 176 -25.69 15.60 -19.30
CA LYS A 176 -24.96 16.88 -19.45
C LYS A 176 -25.10 17.82 -18.26
N SER A 177 -25.40 17.27 -17.08
CA SER A 177 -25.71 18.03 -15.87
C SER A 177 -24.46 18.21 -15.00
N TYR A 178 -23.42 18.83 -15.54
CA TYR A 178 -22.12 18.96 -14.85
C TYR A 178 -22.22 19.72 -13.52
N TRP A 179 -23.12 20.69 -13.41
CA TRP A 179 -23.36 21.40 -12.16
C TRP A 179 -23.90 20.49 -11.05
N LYS A 180 -24.67 19.46 -11.41
CA LYS A 180 -25.16 18.47 -10.44
C LYS A 180 -24.02 17.61 -9.89
N ILE A 181 -22.96 17.37 -10.66
CA ILE A 181 -21.78 16.63 -10.16
C ILE A 181 -21.17 17.38 -8.98
N VAL A 182 -21.01 18.70 -9.10
CA VAL A 182 -20.45 19.53 -8.02
C VAL A 182 -21.39 19.56 -6.82
N ASN A 183 -22.69 19.71 -7.04
CA ASN A 183 -23.66 19.80 -5.94
C ASN A 183 -23.90 18.48 -5.21
N THR A 184 -23.77 17.33 -5.90
CA THR A 184 -24.01 16.01 -5.32
C THR A 184 -22.73 15.30 -4.86
N ILE A 185 -21.55 15.92 -5.03
CA ILE A 185 -20.30 15.35 -4.53
C ILE A 185 -20.31 15.19 -3.01
N GLY A 186 -20.97 16.10 -2.30
CA GLY A 186 -21.15 16.02 -0.84
C GLY A 186 -21.91 14.77 -0.45
N ASP A 187 -23.01 14.45 -1.14
CA ASP A 187 -23.83 13.28 -0.87
C ASP A 187 -23.07 11.98 -1.15
N PHE A 188 -22.30 11.94 -2.25
CA PHE A 188 -21.44 10.80 -2.55
C PHE A 188 -20.36 10.61 -1.47
N ILE A 189 -19.72 11.71 -1.04
CA ILE A 189 -18.70 11.64 0.01
C ILE A 189 -19.32 11.13 1.33
N ILE A 190 -20.50 11.65 1.71
CA ILE A 190 -21.13 11.26 2.97
C ILE A 190 -21.60 9.80 2.95
N ASN A 191 -22.26 9.37 1.88
CA ASN A 191 -22.90 8.06 1.85
C ASN A 191 -21.90 6.94 1.51
N ASP A 192 -21.03 7.14 0.52
CA ASP A 192 -20.18 6.06 -0.01
C ASP A 192 -18.73 6.15 0.50
N VAL A 193 -18.22 7.37 0.75
CA VAL A 193 -16.82 7.57 1.17
C VAL A 193 -16.64 7.52 2.69
N ILE A 194 -17.53 8.12 3.50
CA ILE A 194 -17.38 8.08 4.97
C ILE A 194 -17.39 6.64 5.49
N ILE A 195 -18.29 5.79 5.00
CA ILE A 195 -18.33 4.37 5.40
C ILE A 195 -16.99 3.70 5.09
N SER A 196 -16.45 3.95 3.90
CA SER A 196 -15.15 3.42 3.48
C SER A 196 -13.99 3.96 4.32
N ILE A 197 -14.00 5.26 4.66
CA ILE A 197 -13.01 5.89 5.54
C ILE A 197 -13.09 5.33 6.96
N VAL A 198 -14.28 5.10 7.49
CA VAL A 198 -14.48 4.53 8.83
C VAL A 198 -13.95 3.10 8.87
N ILE A 199 -14.29 2.28 7.88
CA ILE A 199 -13.76 0.92 7.75
C ILE A 199 -12.22 0.98 7.68
N VAL A 200 -11.66 1.64 6.67
CA VAL A 200 -10.21 1.71 6.46
C VAL A 200 -9.49 2.33 7.67
N GLY A 201 -10.06 3.38 8.24
CA GLY A 201 -9.54 4.12 9.39
C GLY A 201 -9.56 3.34 10.70
N ILE A 202 -10.43 2.35 10.87
CA ILE A 202 -10.44 1.42 12.01
C ILE A 202 -9.49 0.24 11.74
N PHE A 203 -9.56 -0.36 10.56
CA PHE A 203 -8.77 -1.55 10.21
C PHE A 203 -7.26 -1.26 10.21
N ILE A 204 -6.81 -0.10 9.69
CA ILE A 204 -5.37 0.22 9.63
C ILE A 204 -4.72 0.30 11.02
N PRO A 205 -5.23 1.07 12.00
CA PRO A 205 -4.71 1.08 13.36
C PRO A 205 -4.64 -0.30 14.00
N ILE A 206 -5.65 -1.15 13.79
CA ILE A 206 -5.69 -2.51 14.35
C ILE A 206 -4.56 -3.34 13.75
N ILE A 207 -4.40 -3.32 12.42
CA ILE A 207 -3.36 -4.09 11.73
C ILE A 207 -1.96 -3.59 12.08
N ILE A 208 -1.77 -2.27 12.18
CA ILE A 208 -0.49 -1.70 12.66
C ILE A 208 -0.25 -2.14 14.11
N SER A 209 -1.25 -2.10 14.99
CA SER A 209 -1.07 -2.56 16.38
C SER A 209 -0.73 -4.05 16.46
N LEU A 210 -1.35 -4.89 15.62
CA LEU A 210 -1.07 -6.34 15.56
C LEU A 210 0.29 -6.63 14.90
N ALA A 211 0.72 -5.81 13.95
CA ALA A 211 2.04 -5.90 13.33
C ALA A 211 3.15 -5.40 14.27
N PHE A 212 2.90 -4.37 15.07
CA PHE A 212 3.83 -3.81 16.06
C PHE A 212 3.54 -4.38 17.46
N ASP A 213 3.63 -5.71 17.58
CA ASP A 213 3.43 -6.42 18.84
C ASP A 213 4.60 -6.20 19.81
N LYS A 214 4.28 -5.69 21.00
CA LYS A 214 5.24 -5.44 22.07
C LYS A 214 5.84 -6.74 22.61
N LYS A 215 5.07 -7.83 22.65
CA LYS A 215 5.57 -9.14 23.13
C LYS A 215 6.64 -9.69 22.20
N ALA A 216 6.39 -9.64 20.88
CA ALA A 216 7.39 -10.06 19.89
C ALA A 216 8.69 -9.26 19.98
N ARG A 217 8.61 -7.95 20.24
CA ARG A 217 9.79 -7.10 20.47
C ARG A 217 10.54 -7.49 21.74
N GLN A 218 9.84 -7.77 22.83
CA GLN A 218 10.43 -8.20 24.11
C GLN A 218 11.14 -9.56 23.96
N THR A 219 10.51 -10.54 23.33
CA THR A 219 11.12 -11.85 23.07
C THR A 219 12.37 -11.73 22.20
N ASN A 220 12.35 -10.90 21.15
CA ASN A 220 13.54 -10.69 20.33
C ASN A 220 14.66 -9.96 21.11
N LEU A 221 14.30 -9.04 22.01
CA LEU A 221 15.26 -8.33 22.85
C LEU A 221 15.90 -9.27 23.87
N GLU A 222 15.12 -10.15 24.49
CA GLU A 222 15.60 -11.20 25.40
C GLU A 222 16.56 -12.14 24.67
N ASN A 223 16.20 -12.62 23.48
CA ASN A 223 17.06 -13.47 22.65
C ASN A 223 18.36 -12.78 22.23
N PHE A 224 18.30 -11.48 21.91
CA PHE A 224 19.48 -10.70 21.55
C PHE A 224 20.43 -10.53 22.75
N ARG A 225 19.88 -10.22 23.94
CA ARG A 225 20.66 -10.13 25.17
C ARG A 225 21.31 -11.46 25.54
N SER A 226 20.57 -12.58 25.46
CA SER A 226 21.14 -13.89 25.77
C SER A 226 22.25 -14.28 24.80
N TRP A 227 22.15 -13.88 23.52
CA TRP A 227 23.20 -14.09 22.54
C TRP A 227 24.45 -13.25 22.82
N GLN A 228 24.30 -11.96 23.15
CA GLN A 228 25.42 -11.10 23.56
C GLN A 228 26.13 -11.63 24.80
N GLU A 229 25.36 -12.05 25.82
CA GLU A 229 25.93 -12.68 27.02
C GLU A 229 26.73 -13.93 26.63
N THR A 230 26.22 -14.78 25.73
CA THR A 230 26.92 -16.01 25.30
C THR A 230 28.21 -15.72 24.53
N GLU A 231 28.24 -14.72 23.64
CA GLU A 231 29.47 -14.32 22.93
C GLU A 231 30.51 -13.72 23.88
N GLU A 232 30.09 -12.86 24.82
CA GLU A 232 30.97 -12.24 25.80
C GLU A 232 31.60 -13.29 26.75
N TYR A 233 30.84 -14.32 27.14
CA TYR A 233 31.39 -15.48 27.88
C TYR A 233 32.41 -16.27 27.04
N THR A 234 32.16 -16.46 25.75
CA THR A 234 33.03 -17.26 24.86
C THR A 234 34.36 -16.55 24.59
N GLU A 235 34.34 -15.22 24.36
CA GLU A 235 35.58 -14.43 24.22
C GLU A 235 36.40 -14.44 25.52
N THR A 236 35.75 -14.30 26.68
CA THR A 236 36.45 -14.27 27.98
C THR A 236 37.16 -15.60 28.32
N GLU A 237 36.57 -16.75 27.95
CA GLU A 237 37.20 -18.07 28.09
C GLU A 237 38.37 -18.29 27.09
N GLU A 238 38.30 -17.70 25.90
CA GLU A 238 39.37 -17.80 24.91
C GLU A 238 40.62 -17.00 25.35
N TYR A 239 40.44 -15.80 25.92
CA TYR A 239 41.57 -15.02 26.45
C TYR A 239 42.20 -15.61 27.72
N THR A 240 41.43 -16.27 28.59
CA THR A 240 41.97 -16.89 29.81
C THR A 240 42.74 -18.19 29.55
N ASN A 241 42.45 -18.90 28.46
CA ASN A 241 43.19 -20.11 28.07
C ASN A 241 44.49 -19.83 27.30
N VAL A 242 44.68 -18.63 26.75
CA VAL A 242 45.92 -18.27 26.02
C VAL A 242 47.07 -17.90 26.96
N ASP A 243 46.79 -17.40 28.17
CA ASP A 243 47.81 -17.01 29.15
C ASP A 243 48.29 -18.16 30.07
N SER A 244 47.83 -19.40 29.84
CA SER A 244 48.15 -20.58 30.66
C SER A 244 48.94 -21.69 29.94
N GLY A 245 49.44 -21.42 28.73
CA GLY A 245 50.37 -22.30 27.99
C GLY A 245 51.74 -21.67 27.80
#